data_AF-A0A9P7BYT4-F1
#
_entry.id   AF-A0A9P7BYT4-F1
#
_cell.length_a   1.000
_cell.length_b   1.000
_cell.length_c   1.000
_cell.angle_alpha   90.00
_cell.angle_beta   90.00
_cell.angle_gamma   90.00
#
_symmetry.space_group_name_H-M   'P 1'
#
loop_
_entity.id
_entity.type
_entity.pdbx_description
1 polymer ?
#
loop_
_entity_poly.entity_id
_entity_poly.type
_entity_poly.pdbx_seq_one_letter_code
_entity_poly.pdbx_strand_id
1 'polypeptide(L)'
;MAADLPEHNQQHREAFRFIEDVAVDWEQSRVLDGEVGGYVTIVRRDRNSRDWFLGSITDEHGRVLSVSLGFLEPGVGDTRPR
;
A
#
# COMPACT_ATOMS: atom_id res chain seq x y z
N MET A 1 -13.73 0.54 3.76
CA MET A 1 -14.76 1.60 3.64
C MET A 1 -14.08 2.82 3.05
N ALA A 2 -14.58 3.36 1.94
CA ALA A 2 -14.25 4.71 1.50
C ALA A 2 -15.24 5.66 2.20
N ALA A 3 -14.75 6.53 3.08
CA ALA A 3 -15.60 7.25 4.03
C ALA A 3 -16.11 8.61 3.53
N ASP A 4 -15.52 9.13 2.45
CA ASP A 4 -15.87 10.44 1.88
C ASP A 4 -17.06 10.34 0.90
N LEU A 5 -17.63 11.49 0.57
CA LEU A 5 -18.68 11.63 -0.43
C LEU A 5 -18.17 11.15 -1.81
N PRO A 6 -19.00 10.43 -2.59
CA PRO A 6 -18.63 10.03 -3.95
C PRO A 6 -18.18 11.19 -4.83
N GLU A 7 -18.76 12.38 -4.64
CA GLU A 7 -18.42 13.60 -5.38
C GLU A 7 -16.97 14.04 -5.15
N HIS A 8 -16.46 13.96 -3.90
CA HIS A 8 -15.06 14.30 -3.59
C HIS A 8 -14.08 13.26 -4.17
N ASN A 9 -14.43 11.98 -4.10
CA ASN A 9 -13.63 10.91 -4.69
C ASN A 9 -13.52 11.05 -6.23
N GLN A 10 -14.60 11.50 -6.88
CA GLN A 10 -14.62 11.79 -8.31
C GLN A 10 -13.74 12.98 -8.72
N GLN A 11 -13.50 13.93 -7.82
CA GLN A 11 -12.56 15.03 -8.07
C GLN A 11 -11.10 14.58 -7.98
N HIS A 12 -10.82 13.47 -7.29
CA HIS A 12 -9.49 12.92 -7.04
C HIS A 12 -9.32 11.50 -7.61
N ARG A 13 -9.81 11.26 -8.83
CA ARG A 13 -9.86 9.92 -9.45
C ARG A 13 -8.51 9.21 -9.52
N GLU A 14 -7.43 9.93 -9.79
CA GLU A 14 -6.09 9.33 -9.85
C GLU A 14 -5.67 8.74 -8.50
N ALA A 15 -5.94 9.44 -7.39
CA ALA A 15 -5.67 8.92 -6.05
C ALA A 15 -6.68 7.84 -5.64
N PHE A 16 -7.95 8.01 -6.01
CA PHE A 16 -9.02 7.06 -5.68
C PHE A 16 -8.81 5.68 -6.33
N ARG A 17 -8.14 5.62 -7.49
CA ARG A 17 -7.79 4.36 -8.15
C ARG A 17 -7.03 3.39 -7.23
N PHE A 18 -6.19 3.89 -6.33
CA PHE A 18 -5.54 3.03 -5.32
C PHE A 18 -6.54 2.38 -4.37
N ILE A 19 -7.58 3.11 -3.96
CA ILE A 19 -8.63 2.61 -3.06
C ILE A 19 -9.50 1.57 -3.77
N GLU A 20 -9.70 1.71 -5.08
CA GLU A 20 -10.40 0.72 -5.90
C GLU A 20 -9.57 -0.56 -6.09
N ASP A 21 -8.26 -0.42 -6.30
CA ASP A 21 -7.36 -1.54 -6.62
C ASP A 21 -6.86 -2.32 -5.39
N VAL A 22 -6.87 -1.70 -4.19
CA VAL A 22 -6.31 -2.33 -2.99
C VAL A 22 -7.12 -3.53 -2.53
N ALA A 23 -6.45 -4.66 -2.37
CA ALA A 23 -7.08 -5.86 -1.81
C ALA A 23 -7.51 -5.64 -0.35
N VAL A 24 -8.44 -6.47 0.11
CA VAL A 24 -8.93 -6.45 1.50
C VAL A 24 -8.70 -7.77 2.24
N ASP A 25 -8.26 -8.80 1.52
CA ASP A 25 -7.86 -10.10 2.05
C ASP A 25 -6.42 -10.41 1.65
N TRP A 26 -5.63 -10.87 2.63
CA TRP A 26 -4.18 -10.97 2.53
C TRP A 26 -3.73 -12.41 2.78
N GLU A 27 -2.88 -12.95 1.91
CA GLU A 27 -2.17 -14.21 2.17
C GLU A 27 -1.03 -13.98 3.15
N GLN A 28 -0.28 -12.89 2.96
CA GLN A 28 0.86 -12.55 3.81
C GLN A 28 0.85 -11.06 4.18
N SER A 29 1.21 -10.78 5.44
CA SER A 29 1.49 -9.44 5.93
C SER A 29 2.86 -9.40 6.60
N ARG A 30 3.66 -8.37 6.31
CA ARG A 30 4.97 -8.16 6.95
C ARG A 30 5.10 -6.69 7.36
N VAL A 31 5.46 -6.47 8.62
CA VAL A 31 5.91 -5.15 9.08
C VAL A 31 7.39 -5.04 8.70
N LEU A 32 7.73 -4.05 7.88
CA LEU A 32 9.11 -3.84 7.43
C LEU A 32 9.88 -2.96 8.41
N ASP A 33 9.21 -1.95 8.96
CA ASP A 33 9.79 -1.02 9.92
C ASP A 33 8.66 -0.36 10.73
N GLY A 34 8.99 0.14 11.91
CA GLY A 34 8.05 0.92 12.70
C GLY A 34 8.47 1.17 14.14
N GLU A 35 7.90 2.24 14.69
CA GLU A 35 8.09 2.70 16.05
C GLU A 35 6.74 3.10 16.63
N VAL A 36 6.42 2.63 17.84
CA VAL A 36 5.15 2.91 18.50
C VAL A 36 5.00 4.41 18.73
N GLY A 37 3.93 4.99 18.22
CA GLY A 37 3.67 6.44 18.29
C GLY A 37 4.42 7.27 17.25
N GLY A 38 5.31 6.66 16.46
CA GLY A 38 6.06 7.34 15.42
C GLY A 38 5.57 6.99 14.01
N TYR A 39 5.94 5.82 13.51
CA TYR A 39 5.65 5.43 12.13
C TYR A 39 5.50 3.93 12.00
N VAL A 40 4.92 3.48 10.88
CA VAL A 40 4.90 2.07 10.53
C VAL A 40 4.90 1.92 9.02
N THR A 41 5.67 0.97 8.52
CA THR A 41 5.68 0.53 7.12
C THR A 41 5.31 -0.94 7.04
N ILE A 42 4.26 -1.25 6.28
CA ILE A 42 3.73 -2.60 6.13
C ILE A 42 3.64 -2.95 4.65
N VAL A 43 3.99 -4.19 4.31
CA VAL A 43 3.72 -4.79 3.01
C VAL A 43 2.78 -5.97 3.15
N ARG A 44 1.82 -6.09 2.22
CA ARG A 44 0.84 -7.17 2.22
C ARG A 44 0.68 -7.74 0.81
N ARG A 45 0.63 -9.06 0.71
CA ARG A 45 0.35 -9.79 -0.52
C ARG A 45 -1.13 -10.14 -0.56
N ASP A 46 -1.79 -9.75 -1.64
CA ASP A 46 -3.17 -10.18 -1.90
C ASP A 46 -3.24 -11.70 -1.92
N ARG A 47 -4.28 -12.26 -1.30
CA ARG A 47 -4.49 -13.70 -1.22
C ARG A 47 -4.69 -14.37 -2.58
N ASN A 48 -5.30 -13.67 -3.53
CA ASN A 48 -5.73 -14.26 -4.79
C ASN A 48 -4.87 -13.83 -5.99
N SER A 49 -3.79 -13.10 -5.75
CA SER A 49 -2.89 -12.62 -6.79
C SER A 49 -1.42 -12.61 -6.35
N ARG A 50 -0.54 -12.14 -7.23
CA ARG A 50 0.88 -11.91 -6.91
C ARG A 50 1.15 -10.46 -6.50
N ASP A 51 0.10 -9.65 -6.40
CA ASP A 51 0.24 -8.23 -6.16
C ASP A 51 0.57 -7.97 -4.69
N TRP A 52 1.53 -7.07 -4.51
CA TRP A 52 1.93 -6.56 -3.21
C TRP A 52 1.54 -5.11 -3.07
N PHE A 53 1.05 -4.77 -1.88
CA PHE A 53 0.68 -3.41 -1.50
C PHE A 53 1.59 -2.96 -0.35
N LEU A 54 2.18 -1.79 -0.50
CA LEU A 54 3.02 -1.13 0.51
C LEU A 54 2.28 0.09 1.04
N GLY A 55 2.14 0.18 2.35
CA GLY A 55 1.61 1.35 3.04
C GLY A 55 2.56 1.81 4.12
N SER A 56 2.80 3.12 4.19
CA SER A 56 3.55 3.75 5.27
C SER A 56 2.82 4.97 5.80
N ILE A 57 2.81 5.13 7.11
CA ILE A 57 2.28 6.31 7.80
C ILE A 57 3.31 6.79 8.82
N THR A 58 3.35 8.10 9.06
CA THR A 58 4.27 8.77 10.01
C THR A 58 3.50 9.73 10.91
N ASP A 59 4.14 10.13 11.99
CA ASP A 59 3.73 11.15 12.96
C ASP A 59 3.89 12.58 12.39
N GLU A 60 3.90 13.60 13.26
CA GLU A 60 4.11 15.00 12.87
C GLU A 60 5.49 15.27 12.25
N HIS A 61 6.42 14.32 12.35
CA HIS A 61 7.77 14.45 11.83
C HIS A 61 7.88 13.73 10.49
N GLY A 62 8.14 14.50 9.42
CA GLY A 62 8.41 13.94 8.10
C GLY A 62 9.66 13.06 8.10
N ARG A 63 9.60 11.93 7.39
CA ARG A 63 10.67 10.92 7.35
C ARG A 63 10.98 10.51 5.92
N VAL A 64 12.23 10.18 5.66
CA VAL A 64 12.66 9.54 4.41
C VAL A 64 12.68 8.04 4.63
N LEU A 65 11.84 7.34 3.88
CA LEU A 65 11.70 5.89 3.97
C LEU A 65 12.59 5.21 2.91
N SER A 66 13.51 4.36 3.34
CA SER A 66 14.28 3.45 2.47
C SER A 66 13.79 2.02 2.67
N VAL A 67 13.14 1.45 1.65
CA VAL A 67 12.57 0.09 1.72
C VAL A 67 13.23 -0.82 0.69
N SER A 68 13.65 -2.00 1.13
CA SER A 68 14.07 -3.08 0.24
C SER A 68 12.87 -3.81 -0.34
N LEU A 69 12.81 -3.94 -1.67
CA LEU A 69 11.77 -4.70 -2.38
C LEU A 69 12.07 -6.21 -2.46
N GLY A 70 12.97 -6.73 -1.62
CA GLY A 70 13.35 -8.15 -1.62
C GLY A 70 12.24 -9.13 -1.21
N PHE A 71 11.06 -8.65 -0.83
CA PHE A 71 9.87 -9.47 -0.62
C PHE A 71 9.15 -9.82 -1.93
N LEU A 72 9.43 -9.11 -3.02
CA LEU A 72 8.89 -9.42 -4.35
C LEU A 72 9.55 -10.68 -4.92
N GLU A 73 8.78 -11.42 -5.72
CA GLU A 73 9.30 -12.59 -6.44
C GLU A 73 10.33 -12.15 -7.50
N PRO A 74 11.57 -12.67 -7.48
CA PRO A 74 12.60 -12.27 -8.44
C PRO A 74 12.20 -12.57 -9.89
N GLY A 75 12.45 -11.61 -10.79
CA GLY A 75 12.20 -11.79 -12.22
C GLY A 75 10.73 -11.65 -12.64
N VAL A 76 9.83 -11.34 -11.71
CA VAL A 76 8.43 -11.02 -12.00
C VAL A 76 8.27 -9.50 -12.05
N GLY A 77 7.96 -8.96 -13.24
CA GLY A 77 7.63 -7.56 -13.43
C GLY A 77 6.17 -7.25 -13.07
N ASP A 78 5.87 -5.99 -12.76
CA ASP A 78 4.49 -5.54 -12.61
C ASP A 78 3.75 -5.68 -13.93
N THR A 79 2.63 -6.40 -13.91
CA THR A 79 1.83 -6.72 -15.10
C THR A 79 0.67 -5.74 -15.31
N ARG A 80 0.50 -4.74 -14.45
CA ARG A 80 -0.61 -3.78 -14.57
C ARG A 80 -0.35 -2.74 -15.68
N PRO A 81 -1.35 -2.44 -16.54
CA PRO A 81 -1.25 -1.32 -17.47
C PRO A 81 -1.27 0.00 -16.69
N ARG A 82 -0.34 0.90 -17.03
CA ARG A 82 -0.26 2.26 -16.45
C ARG A 82 -1.54 3.05 -16.73
#